data_AF-A0A949LZI9-F1
#
_entry.id   AF-A0A949LZI9-F1
#
_cell.length_a   1.000
_cell.length_b   1.000
_cell.length_c   1.000
_cell.angle_alpha   90.00
_cell.angle_beta   90.00
_cell.angle_gamma   90.00
#
_symmetry.space_group_name_H-M   'P 1'
#
loop_
_entity.id
_entity.type
_entity.pdbx_description
1 polymer ?
#
loop_
_entity_poly.entity_id
_entity_poly.type
_entity_poly.pdbx_seq_one_letter_code
_entity_poly.pdbx_strand_id
1 'polypeptide(L)'
;MSSALRIALTLTDGLFIAYWTLAALSVLGWVSIPDAWLYAEADNPKVVAWNWSFLPLDIAFSVAGILAVRYASFQHSAWRPWALISLVLTMVAGTMAVGYWTLLQEFNWLWFLPNLALVLWPLAFLPQLISDMTHTSESARQRTDLGATPG
;
A
#
# COMPACT_ATOMS: atom_id res chain seq x y z
N MET A 1 11.67 12.74 -0.68
CA MET A 1 10.99 11.65 -1.41
C MET A 1 11.32 11.76 -2.88
N SER A 2 11.67 10.66 -3.54
CA SER A 2 11.90 10.64 -5.00
C SER A 2 10.59 10.83 -5.76
N SER A 3 10.64 11.38 -6.97
CA SER A 3 9.45 11.55 -7.83
C SER A 3 8.79 10.20 -8.14
N ALA A 4 9.58 9.16 -8.35
CA ALA A 4 9.08 7.81 -8.62
C ALA A 4 8.26 7.24 -7.45
N LEU A 5 8.76 7.34 -6.21
CA LEU A 5 8.02 6.87 -5.02
C LEU A 5 6.73 7.67 -4.83
N ARG A 6 6.78 8.99 -5.01
CA ARG A 6 5.59 9.84 -4.92
C ARG A 6 4.52 9.42 -5.93
N ILE A 7 4.92 9.17 -7.18
CA ILE A 7 4.00 8.73 -8.25
C ILE A 7 3.43 7.36 -7.92
N ALA A 8 4.27 6.40 -7.51
CA ALA A 8 3.82 5.05 -7.15
C ALA A 8 2.77 5.08 -6.04
N LEU A 9 3.05 5.76 -4.92
CA LEU A 9 2.08 5.91 -3.82
C LEU A 9 0.78 6.57 -4.31
N THR A 10 0.88 7.73 -4.97
CA THR A 10 -0.30 8.48 -5.42
C THR A 10 -1.19 7.66 -6.36
N LEU A 11 -0.58 6.93 -7.29
CA LEU A 11 -1.31 6.09 -8.24
C LEU A 11 -1.94 4.89 -7.53
N THR A 12 -1.17 4.15 -6.71
CA THR A 12 -1.68 2.97 -6.00
C THR A 12 -2.80 3.35 -5.04
N ASP A 13 -2.60 4.36 -4.19
CA ASP A 13 -3.59 4.79 -3.20
C ASP A 13 -4.86 5.32 -3.88
N GLY A 14 -4.70 6.10 -4.96
CA GLY A 14 -5.82 6.61 -5.74
C GLY A 14 -6.63 5.49 -6.40
N LEU A 15 -5.96 4.49 -6.97
CA LEU A 15 -6.61 3.32 -7.58
C LEU A 15 -7.36 2.48 -6.54
N PHE A 16 -6.80 2.28 -5.35
CA PHE A 16 -7.46 1.53 -4.28
C PHE A 16 -8.68 2.26 -3.70
N ILE A 17 -8.57 3.57 -3.51
CA ILE A 17 -9.72 4.39 -3.10
C ILE A 17 -10.81 4.33 -4.17
N ALA A 18 -10.45 4.42 -5.45
CA ALA A 18 -11.40 4.30 -6.55
C ALA A 18 -12.05 2.91 -6.60
N TYR A 19 -11.25 1.85 -6.46
CA TYR A 19 -11.72 0.46 -6.41
C TYR A 19 -12.73 0.24 -5.29
N TRP A 20 -12.40 0.62 -4.05
CA TRP A 20 -13.29 0.44 -2.91
C TRP A 20 -14.54 1.33 -2.98
N THR A 21 -14.42 2.52 -3.58
CA THR A 21 -15.58 3.36 -3.87
C THR A 21 -16.51 2.67 -4.86
N LEU A 22 -15.99 2.13 -5.96
CA LEU A 22 -16.78 1.39 -6.95
C LEU A 22 -17.40 0.12 -6.35
N ALA A 23 -16.67 -0.63 -5.53
CA ALA A 23 -17.18 -1.81 -4.84
C ALA A 23 -18.34 -1.43 -3.88
N ALA A 24 -18.20 -0.35 -3.11
CA ALA A 24 -19.26 0.15 -2.25
C ALA A 24 -20.50 0.60 -3.05
N LEU A 25 -20.30 1.35 -4.13
CA LEU A 25 -21.38 1.77 -5.03
C LEU A 25 -22.09 0.58 -5.68
N SER A 26 -21.35 -0.49 -5.99
CA SER A 26 -21.92 -1.72 -6.52
C SER A 26 -22.79 -2.43 -5.50
N VAL A 27 -22.36 -2.51 -4.24
CA VAL A 27 -23.17 -3.09 -3.15
C VAL A 27 -24.42 -2.26 -2.86
N LEU A 28 -24.34 -0.93 -3.00
CA LEU A 28 -25.50 -0.04 -2.88
C LEU A 28 -26.46 -0.10 -4.07
N GLY A 29 -26.12 -0.86 -5.12
CA GLY A 29 -26.92 -0.99 -6.33
C GLY A 29 -26.89 0.24 -7.24
N TRP A 30 -25.98 1.19 -7.01
CA TRP A 30 -25.86 2.40 -7.83
C TRP A 30 -25.04 2.16 -9.09
N VAL A 31 -24.17 1.14 -9.07
CA VAL A 31 -23.35 0.71 -10.20
C VAL A 31 -23.52 -0.79 -10.37
N SER A 32 -23.64 -1.28 -11.60
CA SER A 32 -23.58 -2.71 -11.90
C SER A 32 -22.25 -3.01 -12.56
N ILE A 33 -21.51 -3.97 -12.00
CA ILE A 33 -20.23 -4.43 -12.52
C ILE A 33 -20.47 -5.74 -13.26
N PRO A 34 -20.05 -5.88 -14.54
CA PRO A 34 -20.20 -7.14 -15.27
C PRO A 34 -19.50 -8.30 -14.55
N ASP A 35 -20.13 -9.47 -14.50
CA ASP A 35 -19.58 -10.66 -13.83
C ASP A 35 -18.19 -11.05 -14.38
N ALA A 36 -17.95 -10.84 -15.68
CA ALA A 36 -16.66 -11.11 -16.32
C ALA A 36 -15.50 -10.26 -15.78
N TRP A 37 -15.79 -9.17 -15.06
CA TRP A 37 -14.78 -8.31 -14.44
C TRP A 37 -14.53 -8.67 -12.98
N LEU A 38 -15.41 -9.47 -12.37
CA LEU A 38 -15.28 -9.90 -10.98
C LEU A 38 -14.17 -10.96 -10.84
N TYR A 39 -13.71 -11.13 -9.61
CA TYR A 39 -12.77 -12.19 -9.26
C TYR A 39 -13.45 -13.57 -9.34
N ALA A 40 -12.65 -14.63 -9.43
CA ALA A 40 -13.17 -15.99 -9.48
C ALA A 40 -14.04 -16.29 -8.26
N GLU A 41 -15.17 -16.98 -8.46
CA GLU A 41 -16.16 -17.31 -7.42
C GLU A 41 -16.70 -16.09 -6.64
N ALA A 42 -16.92 -14.96 -7.31
CA ALA A 42 -17.50 -13.76 -6.68
C ALA A 42 -18.95 -13.93 -6.18
N ASP A 43 -19.59 -15.06 -6.47
CA ASP A 43 -20.89 -15.49 -5.93
C ASP A 43 -20.75 -16.32 -4.63
N ASN A 44 -19.56 -16.88 -4.37
CA ASN A 44 -19.29 -17.66 -3.17
C ASN A 44 -19.13 -16.72 -1.95
N PRO A 45 -20.01 -16.82 -0.94
CA PRO A 45 -20.02 -15.88 0.19
C PRO A 45 -18.71 -15.90 1.00
N LYS A 46 -17.95 -17.00 0.97
CA LYS A 46 -16.64 -17.08 1.64
C LYS A 46 -15.57 -16.29 0.89
N VAL A 47 -15.59 -16.33 -0.44
CA VAL A 47 -14.64 -15.59 -1.29
C VAL A 47 -14.96 -14.10 -1.24
N VAL A 48 -16.25 -13.75 -1.23
CA VAL A 48 -16.71 -12.38 -0.98
C VAL A 48 -16.21 -11.87 0.37
N ALA A 49 -16.45 -12.62 1.46
CA ALA A 49 -15.97 -12.23 2.80
C ALA A 49 -14.43 -12.09 2.85
N TRP A 50 -13.71 -12.99 2.18
CA TRP A 50 -12.26 -12.91 2.03
C TRP A 50 -11.83 -11.62 1.32
N ASN A 51 -12.43 -11.27 0.18
CA ASN A 51 -12.12 -10.02 -0.53
C ASN A 51 -12.44 -8.79 0.34
N TRP A 52 -13.59 -8.77 1.01
CA TRP A 52 -13.97 -7.66 1.91
C TRP A 52 -13.06 -7.53 3.14
N SER A 53 -12.35 -8.59 3.52
CA SER A 53 -11.34 -8.52 4.59
C SER A 53 -10.14 -7.63 4.22
N PHE A 54 -9.91 -7.36 2.93
CA PHE A 54 -8.85 -6.46 2.47
C PHE A 54 -9.21 -4.99 2.64
N LEU A 55 -10.50 -4.61 2.66
CA LEU A 55 -10.92 -3.21 2.79
C LEU A 55 -10.18 -2.45 3.92
N PRO A 56 -10.17 -2.92 5.19
CA PRO A 56 -9.46 -2.21 6.25
C PRO A 56 -7.95 -2.09 5.98
N LEU A 57 -7.33 -3.11 5.39
CA LEU A 57 -5.90 -3.11 5.06
C LEU A 57 -5.58 -2.14 3.92
N ASP A 58 -6.40 -2.15 2.88
CA ASP A 58 -6.22 -1.34 1.68
C ASP A 58 -6.41 0.15 1.96
N ILE A 59 -7.43 0.46 2.76
CA ILE A 59 -7.64 1.82 3.25
C ILE A 59 -6.49 2.24 4.17
N ALA A 60 -6.01 1.35 5.05
CA ALA A 60 -4.90 1.69 5.94
C ALA A 60 -3.61 2.03 5.17
N PHE A 61 -3.22 1.23 4.17
CA PHE A 61 -2.02 1.56 3.38
C PHE A 61 -2.23 2.80 2.51
N SER A 62 -3.44 3.02 2.01
CA SER A 62 -3.76 4.21 1.20
C SER A 62 -3.70 5.49 2.02
N VAL A 63 -4.24 5.46 3.24
CA VAL A 63 -4.12 6.59 4.18
C VAL A 63 -2.65 6.84 4.54
N ALA A 64 -1.88 5.80 4.82
CA ALA A 64 -0.45 5.93 5.12
C ALA A 64 0.33 6.53 3.94
N GLY A 65 0.04 6.11 2.70
CA GLY A 65 0.68 6.62 1.50
C GLY A 65 0.34 8.08 1.22
N ILE A 66 -0.94 8.46 1.35
CA ILE A 66 -1.39 9.86 1.27
C ILE A 66 -0.71 10.74 2.32
N LEU A 67 -0.62 10.26 3.57
CA LEU A 67 0.08 10.98 4.64
C LEU A 67 1.57 11.13 4.32
N ALA A 68 2.22 10.10 3.79
CA ALA A 68 3.60 10.17 3.36
C ALA A 68 3.80 11.25 2.28
N VAL A 69 2.95 11.27 1.25
CA VAL A 69 3.00 12.28 0.19
C VAL A 69 2.79 13.68 0.75
N ARG A 70 1.80 13.84 1.65
CA ARG A 70 1.50 15.12 2.31
C ARG A 70 2.67 15.62 3.15
N TYR A 71 3.22 14.80 4.05
CA TYR A 71 4.37 15.22 4.87
C TYR A 71 5.60 15.56 4.03
N ALA A 72 5.83 14.84 2.93
CA ALA A 72 6.95 15.14 2.04
C ALA A 72 6.78 16.50 1.34
N SER A 73 5.56 16.89 0.97
CA SER A 73 5.30 18.22 0.38
C SER A 73 5.60 19.37 1.36
N PHE A 74 5.50 19.11 2.66
CA PHE A 74 5.90 20.05 3.73
C PHE A 74 7.36 19.88 4.18
N GLN A 75 8.17 19.10 3.45
CA GLN A 75 9.55 18.76 3.81
C GLN A 75 9.71 18.14 5.22
N HIS A 76 8.64 17.56 5.77
CA HIS A 76 8.62 17.04 7.12
C HIS A 76 9.12 15.59 7.19
N SER A 77 10.13 15.31 8.03
CA SER A 77 10.82 14.00 8.07
C SER A 77 9.93 12.79 8.35
N ALA A 78 8.76 12.99 8.97
CA ALA A 78 7.74 11.97 9.21
C ALA A 78 7.22 11.29 7.92
N TRP A 79 7.46 11.83 6.73
CA TRP A 79 7.06 11.15 5.49
C TRP A 79 7.68 9.76 5.35
N ARG A 80 8.87 9.53 5.91
CA ARG A 80 9.59 8.26 5.80
C ARG A 80 8.89 7.10 6.53
N PRO A 81 8.59 7.18 7.83
CA PRO A 81 7.85 6.11 8.51
C PRO A 81 6.45 5.89 7.92
N TRP A 82 5.75 6.94 7.48
CA TRP A 82 4.46 6.77 6.79
C TRP A 82 4.60 6.04 5.45
N ALA A 83 5.62 6.36 4.65
CA ALA A 83 5.92 5.63 3.42
C ALA A 83 6.25 4.17 3.72
N LEU A 84 7.05 3.90 4.76
CA LEU A 84 7.42 2.53 5.14
C LEU A 84 6.19 1.70 5.51
N ILE A 85 5.29 2.24 6.33
CA ILE A 85 4.03 1.59 6.71
C ILE A 85 3.20 1.29 5.45
N SER A 86 3.04 2.28 4.56
CA SER A 86 2.30 2.10 3.31
C SER A 86 2.89 0.97 2.46
N LEU A 87 4.20 1.01 2.18
CA LEU A 87 4.90 0.00 1.37
C LEU A 87 4.75 -1.42 1.93
N VAL A 88 4.93 -1.58 3.25
CA VAL A 88 4.80 -2.89 3.91
C VAL A 88 3.37 -3.41 3.82
N LEU A 89 2.37 -2.58 4.13
CA LEU A 89 0.97 -3.00 4.07
C LEU A 89 0.51 -3.30 2.63
N THR A 90 0.97 -2.53 1.64
CA THR A 90 0.73 -2.83 0.22
C THR A 90 1.29 -4.20 -0.17
N MET A 91 2.52 -4.52 0.26
CA MET A 91 3.10 -5.85 0.02
C MET A 91 2.33 -6.95 0.73
N VAL A 92 1.88 -6.73 1.96
CA VAL A 92 1.07 -7.71 2.71
C VAL A 92 -0.24 -7.98 1.98
N ALA A 93 -0.95 -6.94 1.54
CA ALA A 93 -2.17 -7.09 0.75
C ALA A 93 -1.91 -7.90 -0.53
N GLY A 94 -0.92 -7.49 -1.33
CA GLY A 94 -0.55 -8.19 -2.57
C GLY A 94 -0.17 -9.66 -2.32
N THR A 95 0.63 -9.93 -1.28
CA THR A 95 1.11 -11.28 -0.98
C THR A 95 -0.01 -12.19 -0.50
N MET A 96 -0.93 -11.69 0.33
CA MET A 96 -2.10 -12.46 0.76
C MET A 96 -2.99 -12.82 -0.44
N ALA A 97 -3.22 -11.88 -1.35
CA ALA A 97 -4.01 -12.12 -2.57
C ALA A 97 -3.33 -13.12 -3.52
N VAL A 98 -2.05 -12.90 -3.85
CA VAL A 98 -1.28 -13.81 -4.71
C VAL A 98 -1.20 -15.21 -4.09
N GLY A 99 -0.96 -15.31 -2.78
CA GLY A 99 -0.90 -16.58 -2.07
C GLY A 99 -2.24 -17.32 -2.12
N TYR A 100 -3.35 -16.63 -1.84
CA TYR A 100 -4.69 -17.20 -1.93
C TYR A 100 -4.99 -17.76 -3.32
N TRP A 101 -4.80 -16.96 -4.37
CA TRP A 101 -5.08 -17.38 -5.74
C TRP A 101 -4.16 -18.51 -6.21
N THR A 102 -2.88 -18.47 -5.82
CA THR A 102 -1.93 -19.55 -6.14
C THR A 102 -2.33 -20.87 -5.49
N LEU A 103 -2.79 -20.85 -4.24
CA LEU A 103 -3.26 -22.06 -3.53
C LEU A 103 -4.49 -22.69 -4.19
N LEU A 104 -5.35 -21.86 -4.77
CA LEU A 104 -6.52 -22.30 -5.54
C LEU A 104 -6.19 -22.64 -7.01
N GLN A 105 -4.95 -22.43 -7.44
CA GLN A 105 -4.51 -22.56 -8.83
C GLN A 105 -5.28 -21.66 -9.81
N GLU A 106 -5.75 -20.51 -9.34
CA GLU A 106 -6.51 -19.55 -10.11
C GLU A 106 -5.63 -18.38 -10.57
N PHE A 107 -5.42 -18.27 -11.88
CA PHE A 107 -4.49 -17.30 -12.48
C PHE A 107 -5.17 -16.33 -13.44
N ASN A 108 -6.38 -15.90 -13.11
CA ASN A 108 -7.04 -14.84 -13.86
C ASN A 108 -6.15 -13.59 -13.89
N TRP A 109 -5.64 -13.25 -15.08
CA TRP A 109 -4.67 -12.18 -15.29
C TRP A 109 -5.14 -10.81 -14.79
N LEU A 110 -6.44 -10.54 -14.87
CA LEU A 110 -7.04 -9.27 -14.44
C LEU A 110 -6.93 -9.07 -12.92
N TRP A 111 -6.86 -10.16 -12.15
CA TRP A 111 -6.77 -10.13 -10.69
C TRP A 111 -5.39 -10.51 -10.19
N PHE A 112 -4.73 -11.48 -10.82
CA PHE A 112 -3.44 -11.97 -10.39
C PHE A 112 -2.32 -10.94 -10.61
N LEU A 113 -2.27 -10.32 -11.80
CA LEU A 113 -1.18 -9.39 -12.13
C LEU A 113 -1.19 -8.10 -11.29
N PRO A 114 -2.34 -7.42 -11.07
CA PRO A 114 -2.34 -6.25 -10.20
C PRO A 114 -1.88 -6.59 -8.79
N ASN A 115 -2.36 -7.70 -8.21
CA ASN A 115 -1.94 -8.14 -6.88
C ASN A 115 -0.45 -8.49 -6.82
N LEU A 116 0.10 -9.13 -7.86
CA LEU A 116 1.53 -9.37 -7.98
C LEU A 116 2.32 -8.06 -8.05
N ALA A 117 1.83 -7.07 -8.79
CA ALA A 117 2.48 -5.76 -8.87
C ALA A 117 2.62 -5.11 -7.48
N LEU A 118 1.60 -5.25 -6.60
CA LEU A 118 1.64 -4.75 -5.22
C LEU A 118 2.73 -5.41 -4.35
N VAL A 119 3.16 -6.62 -4.70
CA VAL A 119 4.31 -7.26 -4.05
C VAL A 119 5.61 -6.67 -4.59
N LEU A 120 5.70 -6.50 -5.91
CA LEU A 120 6.96 -6.22 -6.59
C LEU A 120 7.39 -4.76 -6.50
N TRP A 121 6.48 -3.80 -6.71
CA TRP A 121 6.89 -2.40 -6.79
C TRP A 121 7.41 -1.85 -5.45
N PRO A 122 6.86 -2.19 -4.26
CA PRO A 122 7.39 -1.66 -3.01
C PRO A 122 8.80 -2.13 -2.70
N LEU A 123 9.16 -3.35 -3.13
CA LEU A 123 10.50 -3.92 -2.98
C LEU A 123 11.59 -3.05 -3.64
N ALA A 124 11.25 -2.33 -4.72
CA ALA A 124 12.18 -1.43 -5.40
C ALA A 124 12.56 -0.20 -4.56
N PHE A 125 11.72 0.19 -3.58
CA PHE A 125 11.91 1.41 -2.78
C PHE A 125 12.33 1.14 -1.33
N LEU A 126 12.01 -0.04 -0.78
CA LEU A 126 12.27 -0.40 0.60
C LEU A 126 13.75 -0.28 1.03
N PRO A 127 14.74 -0.81 0.29
CA PRO A 127 16.14 -0.76 0.73
C PRO A 127 16.65 0.67 0.92
N GLN A 128 16.34 1.56 -0.03
CA GLN A 128 16.74 2.96 0.04
C GLN A 128 16.02 3.68 1.18
N LEU A 129 14.72 3.44 1.37
CA LEU A 129 13.95 4.08 2.43
C LEU A 129 14.46 3.71 3.83
N ILE A 130 14.81 2.44 4.04
CA ILE A 130 15.38 1.95 5.30
C ILE A 130 16.74 2.61 5.57
N SER A 131 17.63 2.65 4.56
CA SER A 131 18.94 3.30 4.68
C SER A 131 18.83 4.79 5.01
N ASP A 132 17.91 5.52 4.37
CA ASP A 132 17.66 6.93 4.67
C ASP A 132 17.24 7.16 6.13
N MET A 133 16.42 6.25 6.68
CA MET A 133 15.90 6.34 8.05
C MET A 133 16.99 6.06 9.10
N THR A 134 17.90 5.12 8.84
CA THR A 134 19.01 4.82 9.76
C THR A 134 19.99 5.98 9.82
N HIS A 135 20.39 6.54 8.67
CA HIS A 135 21.31 7.67 8.62
C HIS A 135 20.75 8.94 9.29
N THR A 136 19.46 9.21 9.10
CA THR A 136 18.78 10.33 9.78
C THR A 136 18.81 10.15 11.30
N SER A 137 18.59 8.93 11.79
CA SER A 137 18.56 8.62 13.21
C SER A 137 19.95 8.75 13.86
N GLU A 138 21.00 8.27 13.20
CA GLU A 138 22.39 8.41 13.66
C GLU A 138 22.83 9.87 13.70
N SER A 139 22.51 10.64 12.66
CA SER A 139 22.83 12.07 12.58
C SER A 139 22.13 12.88 13.67
N ALA A 140 20.88 12.53 14.01
CA ALA A 140 20.16 13.16 15.11
C ALA A 140 20.81 12.85 16.45
N ARG A 141 21.19 11.58 16.68
CA ARG A 141 21.85 11.13 17.92
C ARG A 141 23.19 11.83 18.15
N GLN A 142 24.04 11.90 17.12
CA GLN A 142 25.35 12.57 17.22
C GLN A 142 25.22 14.07 17.55
N ARG A 143 24.20 14.77 17.05
CA ARG A 143 23.96 16.18 17.41
C ARG A 143 23.57 16.33 18.87
N THR A 144 22.77 15.42 19.40
CA THR A 144 22.38 15.42 20.82
C THR A 144 23.60 15.19 21.71
N ASP A 145 24.49 14.26 21.33
CA ASP A 145 25.70 13.95 22.09
C ASP A 145 26.71 15.11 22.08
N LEU A 146 26.87 15.82 20.94
CA LEU A 146 27.73 17.00 20.83
C LEU A 146 27.17 18.25 21.53
N GLY A 147 25.85 18.36 21.66
CA GLY A 147 25.19 19.44 22.41
C GLY A 147 25.20 19.24 23.93
N ALA A 148 25.59 18.05 24.41
CA ALA A 148 25.62 17.67 25.82
C ALA A 148 27.00 17.81 26.47
N THR A 149 28.01 18.39 25.80
CA THR A 149 29.31 18.70 26.43
C THR A 149 29.10 19.71 27.57
N PRO A 150 29.34 19.36 28.84
CA PRO A 150 29.28 20.31 29.95
C PRO A 150 30.43 21.31 29.79
N GLY A 151 30.09 22.61 29.78
CA GLY A 151 31.05 23.69 29.97
C GLY A 151 31.42 23.87 31.44
#